data_AF-A0A0C2CKT5-F1
#
_entry.id   AF-A0A0C2CKT5-F1
#
_cell.length_a   1.000
_cell.length_b   1.000
_cell.length_c   1.000
_cell.angle_alpha   90.00
_cell.angle_beta   90.00
_cell.angle_gamma   90.00
#
_symmetry.space_group_name_H-M   'P 1'
#
loop_
_entity.id
_entity.type
_entity.pdbx_description
1 polymer ?
#
loop_
_entity_poly.entity_id
_entity_poly.type
_entity_poly.pdbx_seq_one_letter_code
_entity_poly.pdbx_strand_id
1 'polypeptide(L)' 'PTALELRQLIQLHGGEYHCYYEYGVTSFVIATSLATAKVSKTRQNEKFVRPEWIVDRFVAIALI' A
#
# COMPACT_ATOMS: atom_id res chain seq x y z
N PRO A 1 5.85 8.83 4.01
CA PRO A 1 4.51 9.48 4.14
C PRO A 1 3.73 8.83 5.28
N THR A 2 2.91 9.62 5.97
CA THR A 2 1.96 9.15 6.99
C THR A 2 0.81 8.37 6.34
N ALA A 3 0.06 7.60 7.14
CA ALA A 3 -1.12 6.89 6.66
C ALA A 3 -2.18 7.84 6.07
N LEU A 4 -2.32 9.05 6.62
CA LEU A 4 -3.25 10.05 6.12
C LEU A 4 -2.81 10.60 4.75
N GLU A 5 -1.53 10.92 4.59
CA GLU A 5 -0.97 11.35 3.30
C GLU A 5 -1.12 10.27 2.23
N LEU A 6 -0.85 9.00 2.59
CA LEU A 6 -1.05 7.87 1.69
C LEU A 6 -2.51 7.73 1.27
N ARG A 7 -3.45 7.84 2.21
CA ARG A 7 -4.88 7.80 1.92
C ARG A 7 -5.27 8.90 0.93
N GLN A 8 -4.84 10.14 1.18
CA GLN A 8 -5.15 11.27 0.30
C GLN A 8 -4.59 11.06 -1.11
N LEU A 9 -3.35 10.60 -1.22
CA LEU A 9 -2.72 10.28 -2.51
C LEU A 9 -3.49 9.16 -3.25
N ILE A 10 -3.78 8.06 -2.57
CA ILE A 10 -4.51 6.92 -3.15
C ILE A 10 -5.87 7.37 -3.67
N GLN A 11 -6.63 8.12 -2.86
CA GLN A 11 -7.96 8.62 -3.24
C GLN A 11 -7.90 9.64 -4.38
N LEU A 12 -6.91 10.54 -4.39
CA LEU A 12 -6.71 11.52 -5.45
C LEU A 12 -6.49 10.85 -6.81
N HIS A 13 -5.81 9.70 -6.84
CA HIS A 13 -5.56 8.92 -8.05
C HIS A 13 -6.62 7.83 -8.31
N GLY A 14 -7.79 7.91 -7.66
CA GLY A 14 -8.92 7.01 -7.91
C GLY A 14 -8.79 5.61 -7.31
N GLY A 15 -7.82 5.39 -6.42
CA GLY A 15 -7.67 4.15 -5.66
C GLY A 15 -8.52 4.12 -4.38
N GLU A 16 -8.59 2.94 -3.78
CA GLU A 16 -9.31 2.70 -2.53
C GLU A 16 -8.34 2.48 -1.36
N TYR A 17 -8.64 3.09 -0.21
CA TYR A 17 -7.86 2.92 1.01
C TYR A 17 -8.67 2.13 2.03
N HIS A 18 -8.17 0.96 2.43
CA HIS A 18 -8.79 0.15 3.48
C HIS A 18 -8.04 0.33 4.80
N CYS A 19 -8.75 0.72 5.86
CA CYS A 19 -8.18 0.77 7.22
C CYS A 19 -7.82 -0.62 7.74
N TYR A 20 -8.53 -1.65 7.26
CA TYR A 20 -8.31 -3.04 7.62
C TYR A 20 -8.03 -3.85 6.37
N TYR A 21 -7.16 -4.84 6.51
CA TYR A 21 -6.88 -5.76 5.43
C TYR A 21 -8.13 -6.58 5.08
N GLU A 22 -8.44 -6.64 3.79
CA GLU A 22 -9.51 -7.48 3.26
C GLU A 22 -8.96 -8.44 2.21
N TYR A 23 -9.07 -9.75 2.51
CA TYR A 23 -8.51 -10.78 1.64
C TYR A 23 -9.23 -10.83 0.29
N GLY A 24 -8.45 -10.82 -0.79
CA GLY A 24 -8.96 -10.85 -2.15
C GLY A 24 -9.41 -9.50 -2.69
N VAL A 25 -9.45 -8.46 -1.84
CA VAL A 25 -9.82 -7.09 -2.25
C VAL A 25 -8.62 -6.15 -2.14
N THR A 26 -7.89 -6.19 -1.02
CA THR A 26 -6.68 -5.37 -0.84
C THR A 26 -5.59 -5.81 -1.83
N SER A 27 -5.27 -4.93 -2.78
CA SER A 27 -4.28 -5.20 -3.83
C SER A 27 -2.83 -5.11 -3.33
N PHE A 28 -2.56 -4.17 -2.42
CA PHE A 28 -1.23 -3.93 -1.85
C PHE A 28 -1.35 -3.65 -0.36
N VAL A 29 -0.49 -4.29 0.43
CA VAL A 29 -0.29 -3.98 1.85
C VAL A 29 0.93 -3.08 1.97
N ILE A 30 0.76 -1.91 2.57
CA ILE A 30 1.82 -0.91 2.71
C ILE A 30 2.47 -1.07 4.07
N ALA A 31 3.76 -1.40 4.11
CA ALA A 31 4.50 -1.56 5.36
C ALA A 31 5.98 -1.24 5.18
N THR A 32 6.57 -0.56 6.16
CA THR A 32 8.02 -0.27 6.18
C THR A 32 8.82 -1.47 6.69
N SER A 33 8.25 -2.22 7.63
CA SER A 33 8.81 -3.46 8.17
C SER A 33 7.70 -4.39 8.64
N LEU A 34 7.98 -5.69 8.65
CA LEU A 34 7.07 -6.72 9.15
C LEU A 34 7.81 -7.58 10.16
N ALA A 35 7.17 -7.86 11.29
CA ALA A 35 7.70 -8.84 12.24
C ALA A 35 7.74 -10.23 11.58
N THR A 36 8.77 -11.02 11.86
CA THR A 36 8.95 -12.36 11.27
C THR A 36 7.72 -13.26 11.49
N ALA A 37 7.09 -13.17 12.66
CA ALA A 37 5.87 -13.91 12.98
C ALA A 37 4.64 -13.50 12.15
N LYS A 38 4.67 -12.34 11.49
CA LYS A 38 3.65 -11.90 10.53
C LYS A 38 4.00 -12.36 9.12
N VAL A 39 5.29 -12.39 8.77
CA VAL A 39 5.75 -12.92 7.47
C VAL A 39 5.35 -14.38 7.29
N SER A 40 5.41 -15.20 8.35
CA SER A 40 4.95 -16.60 8.29
C SER A 40 3.44 -16.77 8.15
N LYS A 41 2.66 -15.69 8.30
CA LYS A 41 1.19 -15.69 8.22
C LYS A 41 0.67 -15.01 6.96
N THR A 42 1.55 -14.53 6.08
CA THR A 42 1.13 -13.93 4.82
C THR A 42 0.55 -15.01 3.91
N ARG A 43 -0.47 -14.64 3.16
CA ARG A 43 -1.12 -15.55 2.21
C ARG A 43 -0.44 -15.47 0.86
N GLN A 44 -0.63 -16.51 0.05
CA GLN A 44 -0.18 -16.47 -1.35
C GLN A 44 -0.81 -15.27 -2.06
N ASN A 45 -0.01 -14.62 -2.90
CA ASN A 45 -0.35 -13.45 -3.71
C ASN A 45 -0.57 -12.14 -2.96
N GLU A 46 -0.37 -12.10 -1.64
CA GLU A 46 -0.29 -10.82 -0.92
C GLU A 46 0.97 -10.06 -1.33
N LYS A 47 0.80 -8.81 -1.75
CA LYS A 47 1.90 -7.94 -2.18
C LYS A 47 2.18 -6.90 -1.10
N PHE A 48 3.40 -6.92 -0.58
CA PHE A 48 3.86 -5.95 0.40
C PHE A 48 4.78 -4.94 -0.28
N VAL A 49 4.45 -3.66 -0.13
CA VAL A 49 5.22 -2.56 -0.72
C VAL A 49 5.58 -1.55 0.35
N ARG A 50 6.70 -0.86 0.13
CA ARG A 50 7.10 0.26 0.98
C ARG A 50 6.31 1.52 0.61
N PRO A 51 6.07 2.44 1.56
CA PRO A 51 5.38 3.70 1.28
C PRO A 51 6.01 4.52 0.15
N GLU A 52 7.34 4.49 0.04
CA GLU A 52 8.10 5.27 -0.95
C GLU A 52 7.77 4.82 -2.39
N TRP A 53 7.58 3.51 -2.60
CA TRP A 53 7.22 2.98 -3.92
C TRP A 53 5.91 3.59 -4.44
N ILE A 54 4.92 3.80 -3.57
CA ILE A 54 3.65 4.39 -3.96
C ILE A 54 3.83 5.85 -4.37
N VAL A 55 4.60 6.61 -3.60
CA VAL A 55 4.89 8.01 -3.89
C VAL A 55 5.61 8.13 -5.23
N ASP A 56 6.65 7.32 -5.46
CA ASP A 56 7.40 7.33 -6.72
C ASP A 56 6.51 7.05 -7.93
N ARG A 57 5.56 6.11 -7.80
CA ARG A 57 4.65 5.76 -8.89
C ARG A 57 3.66 6.89 -9.20
N PHE A 58 3.16 7.59 -8.19
CA PHE A 58 2.25 8.71 -8.40
C PHE A 58 2.97 9.96 -8.92
N VAL A 59 4.16 10.27 -8.42
CA VAL A 59 4.99 11.37 -8.94
C VAL A 59 5.34 11.11 -10.41
N ALA A 60 5.69 9.87 -10.78
CA ALA A 60 5.95 9.51 -12.16
C ALA A 60 4.73 9.72 -13.07
N ILE A 61 3.51 9.47 -12.58
CA ILE A 61 2.26 9.71 -13.33
C ILE A 61 1.99 11.21 -13.50
N ALA A 62 2.28 12.02 -12.49
CA ALA A 62 2.05 13.47 -12.53
C ALA A 62 3.00 14.22 -13.48
N LEU A 63 4.09 13.58 -13.94
CA LEU A 63 5.08 14.14 -14.86
C LEU A 63 4.78 13.84 -16.34
N ILE A 64 3.62 13.26 -16.67
CA ILE A 64 3.17 12.89 -18.01
C ILE A 64 1.93 13.72 -18.37
#